data_AF-A0A7R8WMS2-F1
#
_entry.id   AF-A0A7R8WMS2-F1
#
_cell.length_a   1.000
_cell.length_b   1.000
_cell.length_c   1.000
_cell.angle_alpha   90.00
_cell.angle_beta   90.00
_cell.angle_gamma   90.00
#
_symmetry.space_group_name_H-M   'P 1'
#
loop_
_entity.id
_entity.type
_entity.pdbx_description
1 polymer ?
#
loop_
_entity_poly.entity_id
_entity_poly.type
_entity_poly.pdbx_seq_one_letter_code
_entity_poly.pdbx_strand_id
1 'polypeptide(L)'
;MSRDNVVPALGKPAPVFKGTAVINGAFKDISLADYKGKYVVLFFYPLDFTFVCPTEIISFNDRVKEFEKLNCAVIACSTDSQFSHLAWINTPRKQGGLGEMNIPLLADRSMDIAKAYGVLKEDEGITFRGLFIIDSKGNLRQVIVNDLPVGRDVDEILRLVQAYQFVDTHGEVCPANWKPGDKTMVPDPNQSKKYFESAN
;
A
#
# COMPACT_ATOMS: atom_id res chain seq x y z
N MET A 1 -26.04 -13.26 5.06
CA MET A 1 -25.08 -13.11 6.16
C MET A 1 -23.89 -12.38 5.59
N SER A 2 -23.65 -11.15 6.03
CA SER A 2 -22.43 -10.40 5.73
C SER A 2 -21.25 -11.32 6.03
N ARG A 3 -20.44 -11.68 5.03
CA ARG A 3 -19.13 -12.27 5.35
C ARG A 3 -18.35 -11.14 5.98
N ASP A 4 -17.92 -11.32 7.22
CA ASP A 4 -17.07 -10.32 7.87
C ASP A 4 -15.88 -10.00 6.96
N ASN A 5 -15.52 -8.73 6.84
CA ASN A 5 -14.35 -8.29 6.11
C ASN A 5 -13.09 -8.80 6.83
N VAL A 6 -12.66 -10.01 6.46
CA VAL A 6 -11.46 -10.65 7.01
C VAL A 6 -10.28 -10.30 6.12
N VAL A 7 -9.37 -9.49 6.67
CA VAL A 7 -8.11 -9.16 5.99
C VAL A 7 -7.16 -10.37 5.97
N PRO A 8 -6.30 -10.50 4.94
CA PRO A 8 -5.32 -11.58 4.86
C PRO A 8 -4.34 -11.59 6.05
N ALA A 9 -3.87 -12.78 6.42
CA ALA A 9 -3.00 -12.98 7.57
C ALA A 9 -1.57 -12.43 7.34
N LEU A 10 -1.04 -11.75 8.35
CA LEU A 10 0.36 -11.30 8.37
C LEU A 10 1.33 -12.48 8.36
N GLY A 11 2.49 -12.30 7.73
CA GLY A 11 3.54 -13.32 7.60
C GLY A 11 3.21 -14.48 6.66
N LYS A 12 2.07 -14.43 5.97
CA LYS A 12 1.67 -15.38 4.93
C LYS A 12 1.80 -14.75 3.54
N PRO A 13 1.86 -15.55 2.46
CA PRO A 13 1.79 -15.02 1.10
C PRO A 13 0.58 -14.10 0.94
N ALA A 14 0.79 -12.91 0.38
CA ALA A 14 -0.29 -12.01 0.06
C ALA A 14 -1.22 -12.63 -1.01
N PRO A 15 -2.53 -12.34 -0.98
CA PRO A 15 -3.43 -12.80 -2.04
C PRO A 15 -2.93 -12.40 -3.42
N VAL A 16 -2.95 -13.32 -4.37
CA VAL A 16 -2.54 -13.02 -5.74
C VAL A 16 -3.55 -12.07 -6.39
N PHE A 17 -3.04 -11.13 -7.19
CA PHE A 17 -3.88 -10.30 -8.05
C PHE A 17 -3.32 -10.28 -9.47
N LYS A 18 -4.23 -10.09 -10.43
CA LYS A 18 -3.92 -9.77 -11.82
C LYS A 18 -5.06 -8.90 -12.36
N GLY A 19 -4.72 -7.84 -13.09
CA GLY A 19 -5.72 -6.99 -13.72
C GLY A 19 -5.08 -5.94 -14.61
N THR A 20 -5.93 -5.20 -15.32
CA THR A 20 -5.51 -4.10 -16.18
C THR A 20 -5.31 -2.84 -15.34
N ALA A 21 -4.16 -2.19 -15.50
CA ALA A 21 -3.84 -0.91 -14.89
C ALA A 21 -3.59 0.16 -15.94
N VAL A 22 -3.78 1.43 -15.56
CA VAL A 22 -3.30 2.58 -16.34
C VAL A 22 -1.88 2.91 -15.88
N ILE A 23 -0.92 2.83 -16.81
CA ILE A 23 0.51 3.12 -16.58
C ILE A 23 1.00 4.01 -17.72
N ASN A 24 1.50 5.19 -17.39
CA ASN A 24 1.98 6.18 -18.37
C ASN A 24 0.95 6.46 -19.48
N GLY A 25 -0.32 6.61 -19.10
CA GLY A 25 -1.44 6.87 -20.02
C GLY A 25 -1.88 5.68 -20.90
N ALA A 26 -1.32 4.49 -20.71
CA ALA A 26 -1.66 3.29 -21.47
C ALA A 26 -2.23 2.18 -20.59
N PHE A 27 -3.07 1.33 -21.17
CA PHE A 27 -3.57 0.12 -20.51
C PHE A 27 -2.53 -0.99 -20.57
N LYS A 28 -2.19 -1.55 -19.41
CA LYS A 28 -1.25 -2.66 -19.27
C LYS A 28 -1.74 -3.63 -18.22
N ASP A 29 -1.64 -4.92 -18.50
CA ASP A 29 -1.90 -5.93 -17.48
C ASP A 29 -0.72 -6.02 -16.53
N ILE A 30 -1.02 -6.04 -15.24
CA ILE A 30 -0.07 -6.27 -14.16
C ILE A 30 -0.58 -7.37 -13.23
N SER A 31 0.33 -7.97 -12.49
CA SER A 31 0.06 -8.98 -11.49
C SER A 31 1.03 -8.83 -10.32
N LEU A 32 0.70 -9.39 -9.16
CA LEU A 32 1.62 -9.40 -8.02
C LEU A 32 2.96 -10.06 -8.37
N ALA A 33 2.96 -11.06 -9.26
CA ALA A 33 4.15 -11.77 -9.68
C ALA A 33 5.18 -10.88 -10.41
N ASP A 34 4.72 -9.82 -11.09
CA ASP A 34 5.60 -8.88 -11.81
C ASP A 34 6.49 -8.06 -10.87
N TYR A 35 6.15 -8.05 -9.57
CA TYR A 35 6.87 -7.32 -8.53
C TYR A 35 7.75 -8.23 -7.65
N LYS A 36 7.96 -9.49 -8.04
CA LYS A 36 8.84 -10.43 -7.31
C LYS A 36 10.22 -9.81 -7.11
N GLY A 37 10.74 -9.90 -5.88
CA GLY A 37 12.02 -9.29 -5.51
C GLY A 37 11.96 -7.81 -5.14
N LYS A 38 10.77 -7.19 -5.19
CA LYS A 38 10.52 -5.81 -4.73
C LYS A 38 9.52 -5.80 -3.58
N TYR A 39 9.65 -4.83 -2.70
CA TYR A 39 8.54 -4.50 -1.81
C TYR A 39 7.38 -3.92 -2.63
N VAL A 40 6.15 -4.11 -2.17
CA VAL A 40 4.95 -3.54 -2.81
C VAL A 40 4.07 -2.90 -1.73
N VAL A 41 3.76 -1.63 -1.93
CA VAL A 41 2.64 -0.94 -1.27
C VAL A 41 1.45 -1.03 -2.21
N LEU A 42 0.48 -1.90 -1.90
CA LEU A 42 -0.81 -1.95 -2.58
C LEU A 42 -1.83 -1.22 -1.72
N PHE A 43 -2.44 -0.17 -2.25
CA PHE A 43 -3.45 0.57 -1.51
C PHE A 43 -4.75 0.72 -2.32
N PHE A 44 -5.85 0.42 -1.64
CA PHE A 44 -7.20 0.56 -2.16
C PHE A 44 -7.76 1.93 -1.82
N TYR A 45 -8.57 2.48 -2.71
CA TYR A 45 -9.35 3.69 -2.47
C TYR A 45 -10.79 3.49 -2.95
N PRO A 46 -11.77 4.15 -2.30
CA PRO A 46 -13.18 3.88 -2.57
C PRO A 46 -13.61 4.05 -4.03
N LEU A 47 -13.39 5.24 -4.61
CA LEU A 47 -13.92 5.62 -5.91
C LEU A 47 -13.10 6.74 -6.58
N ASP A 48 -12.98 6.67 -7.89
CA ASP A 48 -12.58 7.78 -8.76
C ASP A 48 -13.50 9.00 -8.60
N PHE A 49 -13.00 10.20 -8.90
CA PHE A 49 -13.76 11.47 -8.91
C PHE A 49 -14.43 11.84 -7.57
N THR A 50 -13.89 11.37 -6.45
CA THR A 50 -14.34 11.72 -5.09
C THR A 50 -13.31 12.60 -4.35
N PHE A 51 -13.45 12.78 -3.03
CA PHE A 51 -12.80 13.88 -2.30
C PHE A 51 -11.43 13.55 -1.73
N VAL A 52 -11.33 12.53 -0.86
CA VAL A 52 -10.06 12.15 -0.20
C VAL A 52 -9.19 11.26 -1.11
N CYS A 53 -9.81 10.48 -1.99
CA CYS A 53 -9.11 9.59 -2.91
C CYS A 53 -8.02 10.28 -3.76
N PRO A 54 -8.27 11.43 -4.42
CA PRO A 54 -7.22 12.09 -5.20
C PRO A 54 -6.09 12.60 -4.32
N THR A 55 -6.36 13.03 -3.08
CA THR A 55 -5.30 13.53 -2.19
C THR A 55 -4.32 12.42 -1.84
N GLU A 56 -4.81 11.21 -1.54
CA GLU A 56 -3.95 10.07 -1.23
C GLU A 56 -3.13 9.62 -2.44
N ILE A 57 -3.77 9.45 -3.60
CA ILE A 57 -3.11 9.01 -4.84
C ILE A 57 -2.02 10.01 -5.24
N ILE A 58 -2.32 11.31 -5.18
CA ILE A 58 -1.37 12.37 -5.48
C ILE A 58 -0.19 12.36 -4.48
N SER A 59 -0.46 12.24 -3.18
CA SER A 59 0.61 12.22 -2.17
C SER A 59 1.57 11.04 -2.35
N PHE A 60 1.07 9.84 -2.68
CA PHE A 60 1.93 8.71 -3.03
C PHE A 60 2.68 8.94 -4.34
N ASN A 61 2.00 9.44 -5.37
CA ASN A 61 2.57 9.70 -6.67
C ASN A 61 3.75 10.67 -6.62
N ASP A 62 3.57 11.81 -5.94
CA ASP A 62 4.57 12.87 -5.87
C ASP A 62 5.81 12.44 -5.08
N ARG A 63 5.66 11.43 -4.20
CA ARG A 63 6.73 10.84 -3.38
C ARG A 63 7.18 9.46 -3.87
N VAL A 64 6.72 8.98 -5.02
CA VAL A 64 7.00 7.62 -5.50
C VAL A 64 8.50 7.33 -5.61
N LYS A 65 9.32 8.35 -5.90
CA LYS A 65 10.77 8.24 -5.98
C LYS A 65 11.43 7.87 -4.64
N GLU A 66 10.82 8.17 -3.51
CA GLU A 66 11.29 7.73 -2.20
C GLU A 66 11.11 6.23 -2.03
N PHE A 67 9.98 5.68 -2.49
CA PHE A 67 9.71 4.24 -2.50
C PHE A 67 10.59 3.49 -3.51
N GLU A 68 10.77 4.03 -4.72
CA GLU A 68 11.62 3.41 -5.74
C GLU A 68 13.07 3.25 -5.28
N LYS A 69 13.62 4.24 -4.54
CA LYS A 69 14.96 4.16 -3.94
C LYS A 69 15.11 3.02 -2.95
N LEU A 70 14.01 2.61 -2.32
CA LEU A 70 13.94 1.47 -1.41
C LEU A 70 13.61 0.16 -2.15
N ASN A 71 13.67 0.13 -3.49
CA ASN A 71 13.21 -1.02 -4.28
C ASN A 71 11.76 -1.44 -3.92
N CYS A 72 10.90 -0.44 -3.69
CA CYS A 72 9.49 -0.61 -3.37
C CYS A 72 8.62 -0.03 -4.50
N ALA A 73 7.67 -0.82 -4.99
CA ALA A 73 6.63 -0.35 -5.90
C ALA A 73 5.41 0.15 -5.11
N VAL A 74 4.66 1.08 -5.69
CA VAL A 74 3.41 1.60 -5.14
C VAL A 74 2.32 1.44 -6.19
N ILE A 75 1.18 0.85 -5.81
CA ILE A 75 0.06 0.53 -6.70
C ILE A 75 -1.23 1.02 -6.05
N ALA A 76 -1.99 1.85 -6.75
CA ALA A 76 -3.34 2.27 -6.35
C ALA A 76 -4.36 1.32 -6.98
N CYS A 77 -5.43 0.98 -6.27
CA CYS A 77 -6.48 0.11 -6.78
C CYS A 77 -7.88 0.58 -6.34
N SER A 78 -8.87 0.54 -7.23
CA SER A 78 -10.28 0.66 -6.87
C SER A 78 -11.14 -0.24 -7.73
N THR A 79 -12.43 -0.28 -7.44
CA THR A 79 -13.44 -1.03 -8.20
C THR A 79 -13.86 -0.33 -9.49
N ASP A 80 -13.25 0.81 -9.84
CA ASP A 80 -13.50 1.53 -11.08
C ASP A 80 -12.85 0.81 -12.29
N SER A 81 -13.22 1.24 -13.50
CA SER A 81 -12.60 0.72 -14.73
C SER A 81 -11.33 1.48 -15.09
N GLN A 82 -10.46 0.84 -15.87
CA GLN A 82 -9.27 1.47 -16.44
C GLN A 82 -9.60 2.70 -17.31
N PHE A 83 -10.80 2.75 -17.90
CA PHE A 83 -11.28 3.92 -18.65
C PHE A 83 -11.58 5.11 -17.73
N SER A 84 -12.19 4.84 -16.57
CA SER A 84 -12.43 5.86 -15.54
C SER A 84 -11.10 6.40 -15.01
N HIS A 85 -10.16 5.51 -14.67
CA HIS A 85 -8.83 5.89 -14.24
C HIS A 85 -8.12 6.80 -15.26
N LEU A 86 -8.15 6.44 -16.55
CA LEU A 86 -7.52 7.24 -17.59
C LEU A 86 -8.20 8.61 -17.75
N ALA A 87 -9.53 8.68 -17.67
CA ALA A 87 -10.25 9.94 -17.68
C ALA A 87 -9.88 10.82 -16.47
N TRP A 88 -9.71 10.22 -15.29
CA TRP A 88 -9.37 10.93 -14.07
C TRP A 88 -7.91 11.43 -14.05
N ILE A 89 -6.99 10.63 -14.60
CA ILE A 89 -5.60 11.04 -14.89
C ILE A 89 -5.56 12.25 -15.82
N ASN A 90 -6.37 12.23 -16.89
CA ASN A 90 -6.47 13.34 -17.84
C ASN A 90 -7.19 14.58 -17.28
N THR A 91 -7.83 14.47 -16.12
CA THR A 91 -8.47 15.60 -15.45
C THR A 91 -7.41 16.39 -14.66
N PRO A 92 -7.33 17.73 -14.79
CA PRO A 92 -6.39 18.53 -14.03
C PRO A 92 -6.62 18.46 -12.51
N ARG A 93 -5.54 18.44 -11.71
CA ARG A 93 -5.63 18.47 -10.23
C ARG A 93 -6.49 19.61 -9.68
N LYS A 94 -6.44 20.78 -10.32
CA LYS A 94 -7.26 21.96 -9.95
C LYS A 94 -8.78 21.74 -10.11
N GLN A 95 -9.17 20.70 -10.83
CA GLN A 95 -10.56 20.30 -11.04
C GLN A 95 -10.90 18.99 -10.29
N GLY A 96 -10.06 18.59 -9.33
CA GLY A 96 -10.24 17.33 -8.59
C GLY A 96 -9.75 16.08 -9.33
N GLY A 97 -9.00 16.25 -10.43
CA GLY A 97 -8.35 15.15 -11.14
C GLY A 97 -7.00 14.75 -10.53
N LEU A 98 -6.32 13.79 -11.16
CA LEU A 98 -5.02 13.30 -10.70
C LEU A 98 -3.85 14.00 -11.40
N GLY A 99 -4.00 14.35 -12.68
CA GLY A 99 -2.88 14.77 -13.53
C GLY A 99 -1.91 13.62 -13.83
N GLU A 100 -0.69 13.96 -14.24
CA GLU A 100 0.34 12.97 -14.59
C GLU A 100 0.66 12.03 -13.42
N MET A 101 0.56 10.72 -13.66
CA MET A 101 0.78 9.65 -12.68
C MET A 101 1.96 8.75 -13.06
N ASN A 102 2.82 8.50 -12.08
CA ASN A 102 3.97 7.60 -12.10
C ASN A 102 3.70 6.27 -11.38
N ILE A 103 2.58 6.16 -10.65
CA ILE A 103 2.12 4.91 -10.04
C ILE A 103 1.04 4.25 -10.90
N PRO A 104 0.98 2.91 -10.98
CA PRO A 104 -0.12 2.21 -11.63
C PRO A 104 -1.44 2.42 -10.90
N LEU A 105 -2.51 2.67 -11.67
CA LEU A 105 -3.90 2.61 -11.19
C LEU A 105 -4.55 1.34 -11.70
N LEU A 106 -4.71 0.35 -10.82
CA LEU A 106 -5.24 -0.98 -11.09
C LEU A 106 -6.77 -1.02 -10.97
N ALA A 107 -7.43 -1.45 -12.04
CA ALA A 107 -8.88 -1.60 -12.09
C ALA A 107 -9.32 -2.98 -11.58
N ASP A 108 -10.09 -3.00 -10.50
CA ASP A 108 -10.70 -4.21 -9.91
C ASP A 108 -12.21 -4.27 -10.20
N ARG A 109 -12.60 -4.25 -11.48
CA ARG A 109 -14.03 -4.19 -11.84
C ARG A 109 -14.84 -5.40 -11.37
N SER A 110 -14.21 -6.57 -11.21
CA SER A 110 -14.87 -7.77 -10.69
C SER A 110 -15.01 -7.75 -9.17
N MET A 111 -14.32 -6.82 -8.50
CA MET A 111 -14.22 -6.71 -7.04
C MET A 111 -13.50 -7.91 -6.39
N ASP A 112 -12.88 -8.78 -7.19
CA ASP A 112 -12.26 -10.02 -6.69
C ASP A 112 -10.98 -9.70 -5.92
N ILE A 113 -10.24 -8.68 -6.33
CA ILE A 113 -9.04 -8.25 -5.63
C ILE A 113 -9.43 -7.64 -4.28
N ALA A 114 -10.39 -6.73 -4.24
CA ALA A 114 -10.90 -6.12 -3.02
C ALA A 114 -11.48 -7.16 -2.04
N LYS A 115 -12.19 -8.18 -2.55
CA LYS A 115 -12.66 -9.32 -1.73
C LYS A 115 -11.51 -10.13 -1.18
N ALA A 116 -10.53 -10.48 -2.01
CA ALA A 116 -9.37 -11.29 -1.60
C ALA A 116 -8.54 -10.59 -0.52
N TYR A 117 -8.48 -9.25 -0.56
CA TYR A 117 -7.82 -8.43 0.45
C TYR A 117 -8.73 -8.03 1.62
N GLY A 118 -10.01 -8.42 1.63
CA GLY A 118 -10.93 -8.19 2.73
C GLY A 118 -11.32 -6.72 2.95
N VAL A 119 -11.32 -5.91 1.89
CA VAL A 119 -11.56 -4.45 1.97
C VAL A 119 -12.78 -3.99 1.19
N LEU A 120 -13.51 -4.91 0.55
CA LEU A 120 -14.75 -4.59 -0.15
C LEU A 120 -15.84 -4.19 0.85
N LYS A 121 -16.49 -3.05 0.61
CA LYS A 121 -17.74 -2.65 1.23
C LYS A 121 -18.89 -3.16 0.35
N GLU A 122 -19.33 -4.40 0.60
CA GLU A 122 -20.20 -5.17 -0.30
C GLU A 122 -21.53 -4.47 -0.63
N ASP A 123 -22.10 -3.74 0.31
CA ASP A 123 -23.37 -3.02 0.16
C ASP A 123 -23.28 -1.80 -0.76
N GLU A 124 -22.08 -1.25 -0.98
CA GLU A 124 -21.85 -0.11 -1.87
C GLU A 124 -21.02 -0.47 -3.12
N GLY A 125 -20.38 -1.65 -3.14
CA GLY A 125 -19.55 -2.07 -4.27
C GLY A 125 -18.27 -1.23 -4.44
N ILE A 126 -17.78 -0.65 -3.34
CA ILE A 126 -16.56 0.17 -3.25
C ILE A 126 -15.62 -0.44 -2.22
N THR A 127 -14.39 0.07 -2.07
CA THR A 127 -13.49 -0.40 -1.00
C THR A 127 -13.46 0.55 0.20
N PHE A 128 -13.18 0.02 1.38
CA PHE A 128 -12.56 0.80 2.45
C PHE A 128 -11.15 1.26 2.04
N ARG A 129 -10.53 2.15 2.82
CA ARG A 129 -9.16 2.64 2.58
C ARG A 129 -8.13 1.65 3.09
N GLY A 130 -8.07 0.48 2.46
CA GLY A 130 -7.13 -0.59 2.78
C GLY A 130 -5.75 -0.35 2.19
N LEU A 131 -4.68 -0.62 2.93
CA LEU A 131 -3.29 -0.55 2.47
C LEU A 131 -2.52 -1.76 2.99
N PHE A 132 -1.71 -2.33 2.11
CA PHE A 132 -0.98 -3.57 2.32
C PHE A 132 0.48 -3.35 1.95
N ILE A 133 1.39 -3.69 2.88
CA ILE A 133 2.83 -3.75 2.60
C ILE A 133 3.20 -5.22 2.41
N ILE A 134 3.70 -5.55 1.22
CA ILE A 134 4.10 -6.90 0.81
C ILE A 134 5.62 -6.89 0.61
N ASP A 135 6.32 -7.86 1.20
CA ASP A 135 7.77 -7.94 1.09
C ASP A 135 8.26 -8.50 -0.26
N SER A 136 9.57 -8.47 -0.47
CA SER A 136 10.23 -8.97 -1.69
C SER A 136 10.04 -10.47 -1.96
N LYS A 137 9.59 -11.23 -0.97
CA LYS A 137 9.25 -12.66 -1.06
C LYS A 137 7.76 -12.89 -1.32
N GLY A 138 6.96 -11.83 -1.37
CA GLY A 138 5.52 -11.89 -1.60
C GLY A 138 4.71 -12.13 -0.32
N ASN A 139 5.28 -11.99 0.87
CA ASN A 139 4.54 -12.13 2.13
C ASN A 139 3.97 -10.80 2.60
N LEU A 140 2.77 -10.84 3.17
CA LEU A 140 2.12 -9.68 3.74
C LEU A 140 2.76 -9.30 5.08
N ARG A 141 3.18 -8.05 5.23
CA ARG A 141 3.88 -7.53 6.42
C ARG A 141 3.05 -6.54 7.22
N GLN A 142 2.22 -5.74 6.55
CA GLN A 142 1.38 -4.74 7.21
C GLN A 142 0.01 -4.66 6.57
N VAL A 143 -1.02 -4.43 7.38
CA VAL A 143 -2.36 -4.06 6.96
C VAL A 143 -2.78 -2.79 7.69
N ILE A 144 -3.31 -1.82 6.96
CA ILE A 144 -3.96 -0.62 7.50
C ILE A 144 -5.30 -0.48 6.81
N VAL A 145 -6.39 -0.38 7.55
CA VAL A 145 -7.74 -0.14 6.99
C VAL A 145 -8.34 1.05 7.69
N ASN A 146 -8.47 2.16 6.97
CA ASN A 146 -9.20 3.32 7.45
C ASN A 146 -10.65 3.26 6.96
N ASP A 147 -11.56 3.81 7.77
CA ASP A 147 -12.90 4.15 7.30
C ASP A 147 -12.84 5.26 6.23
N LEU A 148 -13.94 5.45 5.50
CA LEU A 148 -14.04 6.34 4.35
C LEU A 148 -13.64 7.81 4.60
N PRO A 149 -13.95 8.46 5.75
CA PRO A 149 -13.71 9.90 5.88
C PRO A 149 -12.25 10.27 6.20
N VAL A 150 -11.37 9.32 6.53
CA VAL A 150 -10.01 9.62 7.02
C VAL A 150 -8.93 9.07 6.08
N GLY A 151 -8.15 9.97 5.47
CA GLY A 151 -7.01 9.61 4.63
C GLY A 151 -5.83 9.02 5.41
N ARG A 152 -4.94 8.32 4.70
CA ARG A 152 -3.72 7.70 5.23
C ARG A 152 -2.53 8.68 5.21
N ASP A 153 -1.53 8.37 6.03
CA ASP A 153 -0.30 9.13 6.15
C ASP A 153 0.85 8.46 5.37
N VAL A 154 1.34 9.13 4.31
CA VAL A 154 2.43 8.61 3.46
C VAL A 154 3.76 8.54 4.20
N ASP A 155 4.01 9.41 5.18
CA ASP A 155 5.24 9.36 5.98
C ASP A 155 5.30 8.09 6.83
N GLU A 156 4.18 7.71 7.43
CA GLU A 156 4.09 6.47 8.18
C GLU A 156 4.29 5.23 7.28
N ILE A 157 3.72 5.24 6.07
CA ILE A 157 3.91 4.12 5.14
C ILE A 157 5.37 4.00 4.71
N LEU A 158 6.03 5.11 4.41
CA LEU A 158 7.45 5.10 4.07
C LEU A 158 8.30 4.59 5.24
N ARG A 159 8.01 5.04 6.47
CA ARG A 159 8.68 4.58 7.70
C ARG A 159 8.52 3.08 7.91
N LEU A 160 7.32 2.53 7.70
CA LEU A 160 7.04 1.11 7.84
C LEU A 160 7.79 0.27 6.79
N VAL A 161 7.86 0.72 5.54
CA VAL A 161 8.68 0.05 4.50
C VAL A 161 10.15 0.01 4.92
N GLN A 162 10.70 1.14 5.39
CA GLN A 162 12.08 1.21 5.88
C GLN A 162 12.33 0.29 7.08
N ALA A 163 11.38 0.24 8.02
CA ALA A 163 11.48 -0.61 9.20
C ALA A 163 11.51 -2.11 8.83
N TYR A 164 10.60 -2.56 7.98
CA TYR A 164 10.59 -3.96 7.54
C TYR A 164 11.85 -4.34 6.76
N GLN A 165 12.36 -3.46 5.90
CA GLN A 165 13.63 -3.70 5.20
C GLN A 165 14.83 -3.74 6.14
N PHE A 166 14.84 -2.90 7.19
CA PHE A 166 15.87 -2.94 8.21
C PHE A 166 15.87 -4.29 8.93
N VAL A 167 14.71 -4.74 9.40
CA VAL A 167 14.53 -6.05 10.08
C VAL A 167 14.95 -7.19 9.17
N ASP A 168 14.54 -7.18 7.90
CA ASP A 168 14.88 -8.22 6.93
C ASP A 168 16.40 -8.32 6.67
N THR A 169 17.11 -7.19 6.77
CA THR A 169 18.56 -7.12 6.51
C THR A 169 19.41 -7.43 7.74
N HIS A 170 18.99 -7.00 8.93
CA HIS A 170 19.81 -7.04 10.14
C HIS A 170 19.40 -8.12 11.14
N GLY A 171 18.15 -8.60 11.09
CA GLY A 171 17.61 -9.56 12.07
C GLY A 171 17.35 -8.97 13.46
N GLU A 172 17.54 -7.67 13.64
CA GLU A 172 17.11 -6.90 14.82
C GLU A 172 15.63 -6.47 14.69
N VAL A 173 15.06 -5.92 15.76
CA VAL A 173 13.70 -5.35 15.77
C VAL A 173 13.70 -3.84 15.95
N CYS A 174 12.72 -3.19 15.33
CA CYS A 174 12.50 -1.74 15.40
C CYS A 174 11.52 -1.41 16.55
N PRO A 175 11.92 -0.56 17.53
CA PRO A 175 11.03 -0.10 18.60
C PRO A 175 9.87 0.79 18.10
N ALA A 176 8.98 1.16 19.02
CA ALA A 176 7.92 2.13 18.74
C ALA A 176 8.52 3.47 18.25
N ASN A 177 7.86 4.09 17.26
CA ASN A 177 8.27 5.34 16.63
C ASN A 177 9.63 5.31 15.90
N TRP A 178 10.23 4.13 15.72
CA TRP A 178 11.53 4.00 15.05
C TRP A 178 11.55 4.63 13.66
N LYS A 179 12.61 5.38 13.37
CA LYS A 179 12.98 5.94 12.07
C LYS A 179 14.41 5.53 11.70
N PRO A 180 14.80 5.64 10.42
CA PRO A 180 16.18 5.35 10.01
C PRO A 180 17.20 6.14 10.84
N GLY A 181 18.16 5.41 11.42
CA GLY A 181 19.19 5.95 12.31
C GLY A 181 18.89 5.79 13.81
N ASP A 182 17.65 5.49 14.19
CA ASP A 182 17.30 5.23 15.58
C ASP A 182 17.84 3.89 16.07
N LYS A 183 18.01 3.79 17.40
CA LYS A 183 18.44 2.57 18.08
C LYS A 183 17.45 1.43 17.86
N THR A 184 17.99 0.22 17.75
CA THR A 184 17.26 -1.03 17.52
C THR A 184 17.56 -2.03 18.62
N MET A 185 16.87 -3.17 18.61
CA MET A 185 16.97 -4.17 19.66
C MET A 185 17.19 -5.56 19.07
N VAL A 186 18.20 -6.27 19.58
CA VAL A 186 18.35 -7.70 19.28
C VAL A 186 17.23 -8.47 19.99
N PRO A 187 16.44 -9.30 19.28
CA PRO A 187 15.32 -10.05 19.86
C PRO A 187 15.79 -11.27 20.68
N ASP A 188 16.63 -11.02 21.67
CA ASP A 188 17.14 -12.00 22.62
C ASP A 188 17.03 -11.45 24.05
N PRO A 189 16.57 -12.24 25.05
CA PRO A 189 16.35 -11.75 26.41
C PRO A 189 17.58 -11.15 27.10
N ASN A 190 18.80 -11.54 26.72
CA ASN A 190 20.03 -11.02 27.31
C ASN A 190 20.58 -9.85 26.49
N GLN A 191 20.60 -9.97 25.18
CA GLN A 191 21.18 -8.94 24.30
C GLN A 191 20.29 -7.69 24.21
N SER A 192 18.97 -7.83 24.36
CA SER A 192 18.03 -6.70 24.39
C SER A 192 18.29 -5.71 25.53
N LYS A 193 18.95 -6.15 26.63
CA LYS A 193 19.31 -5.28 27.77
C LYS A 193 20.16 -4.08 27.36
N LYS A 194 21.03 -4.23 26.35
CA LYS A 194 21.83 -3.12 25.81
C LYS A 194 20.97 -1.97 25.28
N TYR A 195 19.84 -2.31 24.65
CA TYR A 195 18.88 -1.30 24.19
C TYR A 195 18.24 -0.60 25.39
N PHE A 196 17.66 -1.38 26.33
CA PHE A 196 16.94 -0.85 27.49
C PHE A 196 17.81 0.00 28.41
N GLU A 197 19.07 -0.37 28.66
CA GLU A 197 20.02 0.42 29.43
C GLU A 197 20.35 1.77 28.78
N SER A 198 20.26 1.86 27.46
CA SER A 198 20.62 3.06 26.71
C SER A 198 19.44 3.97 26.39
N ALA A 199 18.22 3.47 26.60
CA ALA A 199 16.96 4.14 26.29
C ALA A 199 16.26 4.71 27.54
N ASN A 200 16.81 4.45 28.73
CA ASN A 200 16.35 4.91 30.04
C ASN A 200 17.54 5.49 30.82
#